data_AF-A0A1Q3E6I2-F1
#
_entry.id   AF-A0A1Q3E6I2-F1
#
_cell.length_a   1.000
_cell.length_b   1.000
_cell.length_c   1.000
_cell.angle_alpha   90.00
_cell.angle_beta   90.00
_cell.angle_gamma   90.00
#
_symmetry.space_group_name_H-M   'P 1'
#
loop_
_entity.id
_entity.type
_entity.pdbx_description
1 polymer ?
#
loop_
_entity_poly.entity_id
_entity_poly.type
_entity_poly.pdbx_seq_one_letter_code
_entity_poly.pdbx_strand_id
1 'polypeptide(L)'
;MASASVAASSAARSAATVVNIPQPSSPFASLLRRSRFATFDPKIRQTYYTPPSHASRGSWGLKRPLALRRRNAFITLPAPFEDRAQFIEWSKAEDEVRFIRRFEEMQNSKNWIIDSEFCHRYEGPEAEEEGFGSNENLLQVQAREAEEGRRGEQRNSVPDDLTGYGNAGPGNYGHRRALSTQVVRLSPNIEAMMPDQFERYVRRLRQLRPKFKEFLQRAAVDDERVLQKLKRDVSETERNAAKDRTLRPKVLKQTRDLDATRASLLSPDKNLLEIAQIPSAEYHRRFIEAYTASQFSDVSTSDNVVIEQRPHQVGGLLYSHPSFLHTQLFATPQPGIILQNAEQKTTFGQETIFVGSFGGLTPVIRQEDRGDKIPLLNHNSPQGIERENIRRSVAKMRMVPGSVVIEEPPLSVARNSSGLKTTRISSSAVVVGSQAMFSNSNPYRIGSMEYVALEPLKKKGDVSAGVKSNLDKKPLHSQVIKKNTATWGKNVAASSKVGGTQAGLTNGKNLLSTLRILVANPPPGTHGVH
;
A
#
# COMPACT_ATOMS: atom_id res chain seq x y z
N MET A 1 69.44 -17.52 50.50
CA MET A 1 68.43 -18.40 49.86
C MET A 1 67.34 -17.51 49.29
N ALA A 2 67.34 -17.33 47.97
CA ALA A 2 66.57 -16.31 47.27
C ALA A 2 65.30 -16.92 46.66
N SER A 3 64.16 -16.31 46.99
CA SER A 3 62.82 -16.59 46.47
C SER A 3 62.58 -15.76 45.19
N ALA A 4 62.41 -16.44 44.05
CA ALA A 4 62.10 -15.82 42.77
C ALA A 4 60.63 -16.06 42.40
N SER A 5 59.90 -14.96 42.25
CA SER A 5 58.51 -14.86 41.82
C SER A 5 58.36 -15.11 40.31
N VAL A 6 57.55 -16.09 39.94
CA VAL A 6 57.15 -16.33 38.53
C VAL A 6 55.91 -15.50 38.24
N ALA A 7 56.10 -14.36 37.57
CA ALA A 7 55.03 -13.55 37.01
C ALA A 7 54.54 -14.18 35.69
N ALA A 8 53.31 -14.70 35.70
CA ALA A 8 52.64 -15.21 34.50
C ALA A 8 52.14 -14.04 33.64
N SER A 9 52.82 -13.79 32.53
CA SER A 9 52.44 -12.83 31.50
C SER A 9 51.34 -13.43 30.60
N SER A 10 50.08 -13.07 30.86
CA SER A 10 48.97 -13.33 29.93
C SER A 10 49.04 -12.35 28.75
N ALA A 11 49.93 -12.61 27.81
CA ALA A 11 49.96 -11.92 26.54
C ALA A 11 48.72 -12.30 25.73
N ALA A 12 47.74 -11.40 25.68
CA ALA A 12 46.58 -11.48 24.81
C ALA A 12 47.05 -11.58 23.36
N ARG A 13 46.99 -12.80 22.79
CA ARG A 13 47.17 -13.01 21.35
C ARG A 13 45.96 -12.40 20.65
N SER A 14 46.11 -11.17 20.18
CA SER A 14 45.26 -10.58 19.17
C SER A 14 45.33 -11.45 17.91
N ALA A 15 44.39 -12.40 17.80
CA ALA A 15 44.22 -13.18 16.59
C ALA A 15 43.84 -12.21 15.48
N ALA A 16 44.81 -11.85 14.64
CA ALA A 16 44.59 -11.07 13.44
C ALA A 16 43.60 -11.87 12.57
N THR A 17 42.36 -11.40 12.51
CA THR A 17 41.34 -11.94 11.62
C THR A 17 41.90 -11.84 10.20
N VAL A 18 42.34 -12.98 9.65
CA VAL A 18 42.80 -13.06 8.27
C VAL A 18 41.59 -12.73 7.39
N VAL A 19 41.53 -11.48 6.94
CA VAL A 19 40.53 -11.04 5.97
C VAL A 19 40.76 -11.88 4.73
N ASN A 20 39.86 -12.83 4.49
CA ASN A 20 39.90 -13.68 3.31
C ASN A 20 39.56 -12.80 2.10
N ILE A 21 40.57 -12.15 1.52
CA ILE A 21 40.40 -11.36 0.32
C ILE A 21 40.16 -12.36 -0.82
N PRO A 22 38.95 -12.39 -1.42
CA PRO A 22 38.71 -13.28 -2.54
C PRO A 22 39.69 -12.95 -3.66
N GLN A 23 40.32 -13.98 -4.24
CA GLN A 23 41.22 -13.82 -5.38
C GLN A 23 40.53 -12.98 -6.47
N PRO A 24 41.22 -12.02 -7.10
CA PRO A 24 40.62 -11.16 -8.10
C PRO A 24 40.07 -12.03 -9.24
N SER A 25 38.77 -11.89 -9.51
CA SER A 25 38.12 -12.66 -10.57
C SER A 25 38.77 -12.35 -11.93
N SER A 26 38.93 -13.37 -12.78
CA SER A 26 39.46 -13.17 -14.13
C SER A 26 38.67 -12.08 -14.90
N PRO A 27 39.31 -11.36 -15.84
CA PRO A 27 38.64 -10.30 -16.60
C PRO A 27 37.42 -10.84 -17.36
N PHE A 28 37.49 -12.08 -17.88
CA PHE A 28 36.36 -12.74 -18.51
C PHE A 28 35.19 -13.01 -17.53
N ALA A 29 35.46 -13.50 -16.32
CA ALA A 29 34.44 -13.69 -15.31
C ALA A 29 33.77 -12.35 -14.92
N SER A 30 34.54 -11.27 -14.90
CA SER A 30 34.03 -9.91 -14.66
C SER A 30 33.11 -9.45 -15.80
N LEU A 31 33.46 -9.71 -17.05
CA LEU A 31 32.59 -9.44 -18.21
C LEU A 31 31.32 -10.29 -18.19
N LEU A 32 31.43 -11.57 -17.86
CA LEU A 32 30.28 -12.47 -17.76
C LEU A 32 29.31 -11.99 -16.66
N ARG A 33 29.81 -11.62 -15.49
CA ARG A 33 29.02 -11.05 -14.37
C ARG A 33 28.31 -9.76 -14.77
N ARG A 34 28.91 -8.96 -15.66
CA ARG A 34 28.32 -7.70 -16.17
C ARG A 34 27.47 -7.90 -17.42
N SER A 35 27.44 -9.09 -17.99
CA SER A 35 26.68 -9.36 -19.21
C SER A 35 25.17 -9.28 -18.93
N ARG A 36 24.39 -8.91 -19.95
CA ARG A 36 22.92 -8.94 -19.86
C ARG A 36 22.35 -10.34 -19.65
N PHE A 37 23.14 -11.38 -19.94
CA PHE A 37 22.74 -12.75 -19.63
C PHE A 37 22.85 -13.05 -18.13
N ALA A 38 23.82 -12.47 -17.43
CA ALA A 38 23.97 -12.67 -15.98
C ALA A 38 22.84 -12.01 -15.16
N THR A 39 22.07 -11.09 -15.74
CA THR A 39 20.86 -10.54 -15.10
C THR A 39 19.64 -11.48 -15.20
N PHE A 40 19.72 -12.57 -15.97
CA PHE A 40 18.68 -13.60 -16.00
C PHE A 40 18.68 -14.35 -14.67
N ASP A 41 17.57 -14.23 -13.94
CA ASP A 41 17.27 -15.06 -12.79
C ASP A 41 16.08 -15.96 -13.15
N PRO A 42 16.23 -17.30 -13.15
CA PRO A 42 15.14 -18.22 -13.45
C PRO A 42 13.93 -18.08 -12.51
N LYS A 43 14.12 -17.53 -11.30
CA LYS A 43 13.03 -17.32 -10.34
C LYS A 43 12.23 -16.05 -10.63
N ILE A 44 12.78 -15.14 -11.44
CA ILE A 44 12.16 -13.86 -11.77
C ILE A 44 11.62 -13.95 -13.19
N ARG A 45 10.31 -13.78 -13.35
CA ARG A 45 9.71 -13.73 -14.69
C ARG A 45 10.03 -12.40 -15.37
N GLN A 46 11.15 -12.38 -16.07
CA GLN A 46 11.59 -11.22 -16.83
C GLN A 46 11.05 -11.28 -18.27
N THR A 47 10.66 -10.12 -18.79
CA THR A 47 10.26 -9.98 -20.18
C THR A 47 11.43 -9.45 -21.00
N TYR A 48 11.73 -10.13 -22.10
CA TYR A 48 12.79 -9.77 -23.03
C TYR A 48 12.22 -9.20 -24.32
N TYR A 49 12.94 -8.22 -24.86
CA TYR A 49 12.68 -7.58 -26.14
C TYR A 49 13.92 -7.68 -27.03
N THR A 50 13.70 -7.82 -28.34
CA THR A 50 14.77 -7.76 -29.33
C THR A 50 14.40 -6.73 -30.42
N PRO A 51 15.35 -5.92 -30.91
CA PRO A 51 15.09 -5.01 -32.01
C PRO A 51 14.58 -5.75 -33.26
N PRO A 52 13.73 -5.12 -34.10
CA PRO A 52 13.14 -5.77 -35.27
C PRO A 52 14.14 -6.40 -36.25
N SER A 53 15.35 -5.82 -36.36
CA SER A 53 16.45 -6.33 -37.21
C SER A 53 17.00 -7.68 -36.74
N HIS A 54 17.03 -7.92 -35.43
CA HIS A 54 17.46 -9.19 -34.83
C HIS A 54 16.30 -10.18 -34.73
N ALA A 55 15.08 -9.69 -34.47
CA ALA A 55 13.85 -10.48 -34.44
C ALA A 55 13.65 -11.27 -35.75
N SER A 56 13.85 -10.63 -36.91
CA SER A 56 13.67 -11.27 -38.22
C SER A 56 14.60 -12.48 -38.44
N ARG A 57 15.77 -12.49 -37.78
CA ARG A 57 16.75 -13.59 -37.81
C ARG A 57 16.53 -14.61 -36.70
N GLY A 58 15.54 -14.41 -35.83
CA GLY A 58 15.33 -15.20 -34.62
C GLY A 58 16.41 -14.98 -33.56
N SER A 59 17.18 -13.90 -33.62
CA SER A 59 18.23 -13.59 -32.64
C SER A 59 17.66 -12.82 -31.46
N TRP A 60 17.70 -13.42 -30.28
CA TRP A 60 17.15 -12.88 -29.04
C TRP A 60 18.23 -12.65 -27.96
N GLY A 61 19.51 -12.73 -28.33
CA GLY A 61 20.62 -12.73 -27.36
C GLY A 61 20.70 -14.02 -26.53
N LEU A 62 20.04 -15.08 -27.00
CA LEU A 62 20.02 -16.41 -26.38
C LEU A 62 21.01 -17.33 -27.10
N LYS A 63 21.30 -18.48 -26.50
CA LYS A 63 22.22 -19.50 -27.04
C LYS A 63 21.79 -20.03 -28.42
N ARG A 64 20.49 -20.18 -28.67
CA ARG A 64 19.92 -20.67 -29.93
C ARG A 64 18.89 -19.66 -30.46
N PRO A 65 18.73 -19.55 -31.80
CA PRO A 65 17.70 -18.68 -32.36
C PRO A 65 16.30 -19.22 -32.08
N LEU A 66 15.34 -18.33 -31.85
CA LEU A 66 13.93 -18.70 -31.68
C LEU A 66 13.19 -18.67 -33.02
N ALA A 67 12.18 -19.53 -33.17
CA ALA A 67 11.31 -19.53 -34.34
C ALA A 67 10.43 -18.27 -34.46
N LEU A 68 10.38 -17.45 -33.40
CA LEU A 68 9.61 -16.20 -33.37
C LEU A 68 10.32 -15.09 -34.17
N ARG A 69 9.85 -14.85 -35.40
CA ARG A 69 10.43 -13.85 -36.33
C ARG A 69 9.60 -12.57 -36.51
N ARG A 70 8.61 -12.33 -35.65
CA ARG A 70 7.73 -11.14 -35.74
C ARG A 70 8.40 -9.91 -35.10
N ARG A 71 8.09 -8.72 -35.63
CA ARG A 71 8.56 -7.43 -35.07
C ARG A 71 7.83 -7.12 -33.76
N ASN A 72 8.48 -6.36 -32.87
CA ASN A 72 7.92 -5.89 -31.59
C ASN A 72 7.36 -7.02 -30.70
N ALA A 73 7.97 -8.20 -30.79
CA ALA A 73 7.63 -9.31 -29.91
C ALA A 73 8.28 -9.14 -28.54
N PHE A 74 7.57 -9.64 -27.54
CA PHE A 74 8.05 -9.78 -26.18
C PHE A 74 7.93 -11.23 -25.76
N ILE A 75 8.98 -11.76 -25.12
CA ILE A 75 9.04 -13.13 -24.64
C ILE A 75 9.38 -13.18 -23.16
N THR A 76 8.95 -14.24 -22.48
CA THR A 76 9.46 -14.64 -21.16
C THR A 76 10.08 -16.03 -21.26
N LEU A 77 11.09 -16.27 -20.44
CA LEU A 77 11.81 -17.54 -20.38
C LEU A 77 11.49 -18.24 -19.06
N PRO A 78 10.99 -19.48 -19.07
CA PRO A 78 10.80 -20.26 -17.85
C PRO A 78 12.14 -20.81 -17.34
N ALA A 79 12.10 -21.38 -16.14
CA ALA A 79 13.20 -22.14 -15.57
C ALA A 79 12.97 -23.64 -15.81
N PRO A 80 13.96 -24.41 -16.28
CA PRO A 80 15.33 -24.01 -16.66
C PRO A 80 15.42 -23.29 -18.02
N PHE A 81 16.53 -22.58 -18.24
CA PHE A 81 16.78 -21.79 -19.46
C PHE A 81 16.81 -22.62 -20.77
N GLU A 82 17.41 -23.81 -20.73
CA GLU A 82 17.48 -24.75 -21.86
C GLU A 82 16.99 -26.09 -21.34
N ASP A 83 16.04 -26.70 -22.06
CA ASP A 83 15.56 -28.03 -21.71
C ASP A 83 16.64 -29.08 -22.05
N ARG A 84 16.56 -30.27 -21.44
CA ARG A 84 17.46 -31.40 -21.72
C ARG A 84 17.43 -31.82 -23.19
N ALA A 85 16.28 -31.64 -23.85
CA ALA A 85 16.12 -31.84 -25.29
C ALA A 85 16.76 -30.75 -26.15
N GLN A 86 17.49 -29.81 -25.53
CA GLN A 86 18.26 -28.75 -26.18
C GLN A 86 17.43 -27.75 -27.00
N PHE A 87 16.18 -27.51 -26.60
CA PHE A 87 15.42 -26.37 -27.08
C PHE A 87 15.22 -25.36 -25.95
N ILE A 88 14.91 -24.13 -26.34
CA ILE A 88 14.65 -23.04 -25.41
C ILE A 88 13.14 -22.89 -25.33
N GLU A 89 12.57 -23.21 -24.17
CA GLU A 89 11.18 -22.89 -23.88
C GLU A 89 11.01 -21.37 -23.76
N TRP A 90 9.94 -20.85 -24.32
CA TRP A 90 9.59 -19.43 -24.19
C TRP A 90 8.08 -19.27 -24.26
N SER A 91 7.58 -18.23 -23.61
CA SER A 91 6.16 -17.88 -23.68
C SER A 91 5.97 -16.45 -24.17
N LYS A 92 4.80 -16.15 -24.74
CA LYS A 92 4.48 -14.80 -25.24
C LYS A 92 4.19 -13.90 -24.05
N ALA A 93 4.86 -12.75 -23.99
CA ALA A 93 4.70 -11.75 -22.92
C ALA A 93 4.09 -10.43 -23.42
N GLU A 94 3.55 -10.43 -24.64
CA GLU A 94 2.99 -9.21 -25.25
C GLU A 94 1.80 -8.66 -24.46
N ASP A 95 0.97 -9.54 -23.92
CA ASP A 95 -0.21 -9.12 -23.17
C ASP A 95 0.18 -8.39 -21.89
N GLU A 96 1.27 -8.81 -21.23
CA GLU A 96 1.79 -8.17 -20.02
C GLU A 96 2.35 -6.78 -20.32
N VAL A 97 3.18 -6.67 -21.37
CA VAL A 97 3.75 -5.38 -21.78
C VAL A 97 2.67 -4.42 -22.27
N ARG A 98 1.69 -4.91 -23.04
CA ARG A 98 0.57 -4.08 -23.52
C ARG A 98 -0.37 -3.68 -22.39
N PHE A 99 -0.56 -4.54 -21.40
CA PHE A 99 -1.31 -4.18 -20.20
C PHE A 99 -0.63 -3.03 -19.47
N ILE A 100 0.67 -3.16 -19.15
CA ILE A 100 1.42 -2.09 -18.45
C ILE A 100 1.37 -0.78 -19.25
N ARG A 101 1.63 -0.81 -20.56
CA ARG A 101 1.55 0.40 -21.40
C ARG A 101 0.16 1.04 -21.40
N ARG A 102 -0.90 0.24 -21.59
CA ARG A 102 -2.27 0.76 -21.53
C ARG A 102 -2.60 1.32 -20.15
N PHE A 103 -2.05 0.72 -19.11
CA PHE A 103 -2.22 1.18 -17.74
C PHE A 103 -1.51 2.52 -17.49
N GLU A 104 -0.27 2.67 -17.95
CA GLU A 104 0.49 3.93 -17.93
C GLU A 104 -0.21 5.04 -18.72
N GLU A 105 -0.74 4.71 -19.91
CA GLU A 105 -1.48 5.65 -20.77
C GLU A 105 -2.75 6.21 -20.11
N MET A 106 -3.35 5.50 -19.14
CA MET A 106 -4.52 5.98 -18.40
C MET A 106 -4.19 7.07 -17.37
N GLN A 107 -2.92 7.26 -17.01
CA GLN A 107 -2.45 8.30 -16.06
C GLN A 107 -3.21 8.32 -14.72
N ASN A 108 -3.45 7.14 -14.13
CA ASN A 108 -4.20 6.99 -12.88
C ASN A 108 -3.42 7.55 -11.68
N SER A 109 -4.11 8.25 -10.77
CA SER A 109 -3.48 8.91 -9.60
C SER A 109 -3.03 7.96 -8.51
N LYS A 110 -2.18 8.52 -7.63
CA LYS A 110 -1.40 7.93 -6.53
C LYS A 110 -2.13 7.01 -5.55
N ASN A 111 -3.45 7.05 -5.41
CA ASN A 111 -4.12 6.25 -4.38
C ASN A 111 -4.32 4.79 -4.84
N TRP A 112 -3.26 4.10 -5.25
CA TRP A 112 -3.29 2.65 -5.25
C TRP A 112 -3.02 2.23 -3.85
N ILE A 113 -4.12 2.03 -3.14
CA ILE A 113 -4.04 1.31 -1.90
C ILE A 113 -3.82 -0.13 -2.34
N ILE A 114 -2.59 -0.62 -2.18
CA ILE A 114 -2.43 -2.04 -1.98
C ILE A 114 -3.04 -2.30 -0.60
N ASP A 115 -4.33 -2.60 -0.56
CA ASP A 115 -4.99 -3.20 0.60
C ASP A 115 -4.59 -4.69 0.71
N SER A 116 -3.41 -5.03 0.21
CA SER A 116 -2.77 -6.29 0.53
C SER A 116 -1.95 -6.08 1.79
N GLU A 117 -2.13 -7.01 2.72
CA GLU A 117 -1.28 -7.28 3.88
C GLU A 117 0.23 -7.20 3.62
N PHE A 118 0.68 -7.27 2.36
CA PHE A 118 2.08 -7.19 1.97
C PHE A 118 2.69 -5.78 2.05
N CYS A 119 1.87 -4.71 2.13
CA CYS A 119 2.38 -3.35 2.24
C CYS A 119 1.78 -2.60 3.42
N HIS A 120 2.58 -2.43 4.48
CA HIS A 120 2.28 -1.44 5.49
C HIS A 120 2.35 -0.05 4.86
N ARG A 121 1.25 0.71 4.92
CA ARG A 121 1.12 2.07 4.35
C ARG A 121 2.22 3.05 4.81
N TYR A 122 2.89 2.73 5.90
CA TYR A 122 3.92 3.56 6.54
C TYR A 122 5.36 3.13 6.22
N GLU A 123 5.55 2.03 5.49
CA GLU A 123 6.87 1.44 5.27
C GLU A 123 7.20 1.45 3.78
N GLY A 124 8.15 2.31 3.38
CA GLY A 124 8.64 2.42 2.01
C GLY A 124 9.30 3.78 1.76
N PRO A 125 10.20 3.90 0.77
CA PRO A 125 10.82 5.19 0.42
C PRO A 125 9.77 6.25 0.04
N GLU A 126 8.64 5.82 -0.53
CA GLU A 126 7.51 6.72 -0.84
C GLU A 126 6.81 7.25 0.41
N ALA A 127 6.78 6.50 1.52
CA ALA A 127 6.24 6.98 2.80
C ALA A 127 7.14 8.07 3.43
N GLU A 128 8.44 8.09 3.11
CA GLU A 128 9.35 9.18 3.51
C GLU A 128 9.17 10.44 2.64
N GLU A 129 8.73 10.29 1.39
CA GLU A 129 8.42 11.40 0.48
C GLU A 129 7.02 12.00 0.72
N GLU A 130 6.16 11.34 1.51
CA GLU A 130 4.77 11.73 1.82
C GLU A 130 4.61 12.85 2.85
N GLY A 131 5.39 13.92 2.70
CA GLY A 131 5.12 15.20 3.37
C GLY A 131 3.92 15.98 2.82
N PHE A 132 3.25 15.52 1.75
CA PHE A 132 2.22 16.30 1.07
C PHE A 132 1.04 15.45 0.56
N GLY A 133 -0.05 15.48 1.33
CA GLY A 133 -1.43 15.44 0.81
C GLY A 133 -2.02 14.06 0.49
N SER A 134 -2.89 13.56 1.39
CA SER A 134 -4.27 13.18 1.05
C SER A 134 -5.00 12.36 2.13
N ASN A 135 -4.31 11.90 3.19
CA ASN A 135 -4.97 11.35 4.39
C ASN A 135 -4.67 12.23 5.62
N GLU A 136 -5.12 13.48 5.58
CA GLU A 136 -4.83 14.49 6.60
C GLU A 136 -5.21 14.04 8.02
N ASN A 137 -6.31 13.32 8.26
CA ASN A 137 -6.76 13.13 9.65
C ASN A 137 -5.99 12.06 10.46
N LEU A 138 -5.59 10.93 9.86
CA LEU A 138 -4.86 9.90 10.63
C LEU A 138 -3.36 10.19 10.69
N LEU A 139 -2.80 10.71 9.59
CA LEU A 139 -1.40 11.12 9.52
C LEU A 139 -1.15 12.46 10.20
N GLN A 140 -2.08 13.43 10.25
CA GLN A 140 -1.88 14.61 11.11
C GLN A 140 -1.90 14.22 12.57
N VAL A 141 -2.73 13.27 13.01
CA VAL A 141 -2.70 12.83 14.42
C VAL A 141 -1.36 12.18 14.74
N GLN A 142 -0.86 11.27 13.90
CA GLN A 142 0.44 10.62 14.13
C GLN A 142 1.64 11.55 13.90
N ALA A 143 1.58 12.45 12.92
CA ALA A 143 2.61 13.46 12.68
C ALA A 143 2.61 14.49 13.82
N ARG A 144 1.44 14.86 14.35
CA ARG A 144 1.31 15.71 15.52
C ARG A 144 1.77 14.99 16.78
N GLU A 145 1.47 13.71 16.97
CA GLU A 145 2.04 12.90 18.06
C GLU A 145 3.57 12.77 17.93
N ALA A 146 4.08 12.59 16.72
CA ALA A 146 5.52 12.55 16.45
C ALA A 146 6.19 13.92 16.58
N GLU A 147 5.51 15.02 16.25
CA GLU A 147 5.97 16.39 16.50
C GLU A 147 5.90 16.75 17.98
N GLU A 148 4.85 16.34 18.69
CA GLU A 148 4.71 16.52 20.13
C GLU A 148 5.76 15.68 20.87
N GLY A 149 6.06 14.46 20.40
CA GLY A 149 7.20 13.64 20.85
C GLY A 149 8.54 14.33 20.61
N ARG A 150 8.79 14.81 19.39
CA ARG A 150 10.01 15.57 19.04
C ARG A 150 10.15 16.86 19.84
N ARG A 151 9.06 17.58 20.08
CA ARG A 151 9.03 18.84 20.84
C ARG A 151 9.20 18.58 22.34
N GLY A 152 8.78 17.40 22.82
CA GLY A 152 9.07 16.90 24.16
C GLY A 152 10.55 16.53 24.34
N GLU A 153 11.15 15.84 23.37
CA GLU A 153 12.57 15.47 23.40
C GLU A 153 13.48 16.69 23.23
N GLN A 154 13.20 17.58 22.28
CA GLN A 154 13.97 18.82 22.07
C GLN A 154 13.90 19.78 23.26
N ARG A 155 12.79 19.79 24.02
CA ARG A 155 12.71 20.60 25.24
C ARG A 155 13.60 20.09 26.38
N ASN A 156 14.00 18.83 26.34
CA ASN A 156 14.80 18.21 27.39
C ASN A 156 16.27 17.99 27.01
N SER A 157 16.67 18.27 25.75
CA SER A 157 18.01 17.92 25.26
C SER A 157 18.77 19.05 24.55
N VAL A 158 18.33 20.31 24.64
CA VAL A 158 19.13 21.45 24.19
C VAL A 158 19.74 22.10 25.42
N PRO A 159 21.01 21.85 25.75
CA PRO A 159 21.78 22.77 26.58
C PRO A 159 21.73 24.13 25.89
N ASP A 160 21.37 25.19 26.62
CA ASP A 160 21.35 26.60 26.13
C ASP A 160 22.75 27.13 25.72
N ASP A 161 23.74 26.24 25.62
CA ASP A 161 25.11 26.58 25.29
C ASP A 161 25.31 26.58 23.76
N LEU A 162 25.23 27.78 23.18
CA LEU A 162 25.44 28.06 21.75
C LEU A 162 26.87 27.74 21.26
N THR A 163 27.79 27.37 22.15
CA THR A 163 29.21 27.15 21.84
C THR A 163 29.49 25.93 20.95
N GLY A 164 28.53 25.01 20.79
CA GLY A 164 28.66 23.82 19.93
C GLY A 164 28.19 23.98 18.47
N TYR A 165 27.47 25.06 18.16
CA TYR A 165 26.92 25.28 16.81
C TYR A 165 27.97 25.91 15.90
N GLY A 166 28.79 25.07 15.27
CA GLY A 166 29.79 25.51 14.28
C GLY A 166 30.98 24.57 14.07
N ASN A 167 31.19 23.60 14.97
CA ASN A 167 32.32 22.67 14.87
C ASN A 167 32.10 21.48 13.93
N ALA A 168 30.90 21.35 13.34
CA ALA A 168 30.65 20.40 12.27
C ALA A 168 31.23 21.00 10.98
N GLY A 169 32.49 20.67 10.70
CA GLY A 169 33.23 21.20 9.56
C GLY A 169 32.53 21.02 8.20
N PRO A 170 33.02 21.71 7.15
CA PRO A 170 32.49 21.62 5.79
C PRO A 170 32.55 20.17 5.30
N GLY A 171 31.41 19.48 5.34
CA GLY A 171 31.29 18.04 5.09
C GLY A 171 30.14 17.37 5.84
N ASN A 172 29.66 17.98 6.94
CA ASN A 172 28.53 17.44 7.71
C ASN A 172 27.15 18.00 7.36
N TYR A 173 27.07 18.96 6.42
CA TYR A 173 25.82 19.39 5.78
C TYR A 173 25.33 18.29 4.83
N GLY A 174 24.81 17.21 5.41
CA GLY A 174 24.48 15.99 4.68
C GLY A 174 24.60 14.71 5.51
N HIS A 175 24.95 14.80 6.81
CA HIS A 175 24.70 13.68 7.71
C HIS A 175 23.21 13.35 7.62
N ARG A 176 22.95 12.23 6.94
CA ARG A 176 21.63 11.64 6.74
C ARG A 176 20.91 11.79 8.06
N ARG A 177 19.73 12.43 8.05
CA ARG A 177 18.83 12.42 9.21
C ARG A 177 18.90 11.01 9.75
N ALA A 178 19.21 10.84 11.04
CA ALA A 178 19.15 9.53 11.67
C ALA A 178 17.77 9.01 11.31
N LEU A 179 17.73 8.03 10.39
CA LEU A 179 16.47 7.47 9.91
C LEU A 179 15.74 7.13 11.19
N SER A 180 14.55 7.70 11.34
CA SER A 180 13.72 7.46 12.51
C SER A 180 13.80 5.96 12.75
N THR A 181 14.28 5.56 13.92
CA THR A 181 14.32 4.16 14.34
C THR A 181 12.89 3.72 14.66
N GLN A 182 11.94 4.05 13.76
CA GLN A 182 10.79 3.20 13.55
C GLN A 182 11.38 1.85 13.20
N VAL A 183 11.43 1.01 14.23
CA VAL A 183 11.78 -0.40 14.14
C VAL A 183 10.76 -0.97 13.17
N VAL A 184 11.14 -1.01 11.88
CA VAL A 184 10.36 -1.70 10.87
C VAL A 184 10.17 -3.09 11.43
N ARG A 185 8.90 -3.46 11.62
CA ARG A 185 8.54 -4.71 12.28
C ARG A 185 8.83 -5.83 11.30
N LEU A 186 10.07 -6.30 11.31
CA LEU A 186 10.63 -7.34 10.45
C LEU A 186 10.06 -8.71 10.83
N SER A 187 8.74 -8.89 10.89
CA SER A 187 8.13 -10.19 11.10
C SER A 187 7.81 -10.84 9.75
N PRO A 188 8.14 -12.12 9.53
CA PRO A 188 7.68 -12.84 8.34
C PRO A 188 6.16 -12.80 8.27
N ASN A 189 5.57 -12.54 7.10
CA ASN A 189 4.13 -12.62 6.93
C ASN A 189 3.69 -14.09 7.03
N ILE A 190 3.03 -14.43 8.14
CA ILE A 190 2.55 -15.79 8.45
C ILE A 190 1.34 -16.16 7.59
N GLU A 191 0.47 -15.19 7.29
CA GLU A 191 -0.78 -15.41 6.55
C GLU A 191 -0.51 -15.73 5.08
N ALA A 192 0.57 -15.18 4.53
CA ALA A 192 1.03 -15.46 3.17
C ALA A 192 1.76 -16.81 3.01
N MET A 193 2.10 -17.52 4.10
CA MET A 193 2.84 -18.79 4.00
C MET A 193 1.93 -19.93 3.56
N MET A 194 2.40 -20.74 2.60
CA MET A 194 1.77 -22.02 2.32
C MET A 194 1.83 -22.93 3.57
N PRO A 195 0.89 -23.85 3.79
CA PRO A 195 0.86 -24.71 4.98
C PRO A 195 2.20 -25.41 5.28
N ASP A 196 2.86 -25.94 4.25
CA ASP A 196 4.17 -26.60 4.38
C ASP A 196 5.30 -25.63 4.79
N GLN A 197 5.25 -24.40 4.28
CA GLN A 197 6.21 -23.35 4.62
C GLN A 197 6.00 -22.91 6.06
N PHE A 198 4.74 -22.76 6.46
CA PHE A 198 4.35 -22.46 7.83
C PHE A 198 4.84 -23.54 8.80
N GLU A 199 4.68 -24.83 8.48
CA GLU A 199 5.21 -25.91 9.31
C GLU A 199 6.73 -25.83 9.48
N ARG A 200 7.46 -25.62 8.39
CA ARG A 200 8.94 -25.45 8.43
C ARG A 200 9.34 -24.25 9.27
N TYR A 201 8.59 -23.14 9.13
CA TYR A 201 8.79 -21.94 9.92
C TYR A 201 8.57 -22.22 11.41
N VAL A 202 7.49 -22.92 11.78
CA VAL A 202 7.22 -23.32 13.18
C VAL A 202 8.32 -24.23 13.72
N ARG A 203 8.84 -25.19 12.94
CA ARG A 203 9.97 -26.03 13.35
C ARG A 203 11.22 -25.20 13.63
N ARG A 204 11.50 -24.18 12.80
CA ARG A 204 12.60 -23.22 13.01
C ARG A 204 12.39 -22.39 14.28
N LEU A 205 11.18 -21.88 14.51
CA LEU A 205 10.84 -21.15 15.74
C LEU A 205 11.04 -22.01 17.00
N ARG A 206 10.71 -23.31 16.95
CA ARG A 206 10.94 -24.22 18.07
C ARG A 206 12.42 -24.35 18.43
N GLN A 207 13.33 -24.26 17.46
CA GLN A 207 14.78 -24.27 17.69
C GLN A 207 15.27 -22.98 18.37
N LEU A 208 14.52 -21.88 18.27
CA LEU A 208 14.86 -20.58 18.87
C LEU A 208 14.38 -20.44 20.32
N ARG A 209 13.73 -21.46 20.90
CA ARG A 209 13.29 -21.48 22.30
C ARG A 209 14.36 -21.05 23.32
N PRO A 210 15.62 -21.54 23.31
CA PRO A 210 16.61 -21.11 24.29
C PRO A 210 16.92 -19.61 24.18
N LYS A 211 17.09 -19.10 22.95
CA LYS A 211 17.29 -17.66 22.70
C LYS A 211 16.09 -16.83 23.15
N PHE A 212 14.87 -17.36 23.00
CA PHE A 212 13.67 -16.70 23.52
C PHE A 212 13.67 -16.63 25.04
N LYS A 213 14.14 -17.66 25.75
CA LYS A 213 14.28 -17.60 27.22
C LYS A 213 15.26 -16.51 27.64
N GLU A 214 16.42 -16.42 26.99
CA GLU A 214 17.40 -15.35 27.24
C GLU A 214 16.82 -13.97 26.95
N PHE A 215 16.05 -13.83 25.87
CA PHE A 215 15.34 -12.60 25.55
C PHE A 215 14.34 -12.21 26.64
N LEU A 216 13.56 -13.15 27.15
CA LEU A 216 12.62 -12.89 28.24
C LEU A 216 13.31 -12.49 29.54
N GLN A 217 14.46 -13.09 29.86
CA GLN A 217 15.27 -12.68 31.01
C GLN A 217 15.75 -11.24 30.87
N ARG A 218 16.23 -10.85 29.67
CA ARG A 218 16.63 -9.46 29.40
C ARG A 218 15.43 -8.50 29.45
N ALA A 219 14.32 -8.89 28.84
CA ALA A 219 13.09 -8.11 28.85
C ALA A 219 12.54 -7.92 30.26
N ALA A 220 12.63 -8.93 31.14
CA ALA A 220 12.24 -8.81 32.54
C ALA A 220 13.09 -7.75 33.28
N VAL A 221 14.41 -7.76 33.07
CA VAL A 221 15.32 -6.75 33.65
C VAL A 221 15.00 -5.35 33.13
N ASP A 222 14.70 -5.22 31.84
CA ASP A 222 14.33 -3.93 31.24
C ASP A 222 12.96 -3.44 31.73
N ASP A 223 11.98 -4.33 31.85
CA ASP A 223 10.65 -4.00 32.40
C ASP A 223 10.75 -3.59 33.89
N GLU A 224 11.64 -4.22 34.66
CA GLU A 224 11.96 -3.80 36.03
C GLU A 224 12.57 -2.39 36.07
N ARG A 225 13.49 -2.06 35.15
CA ARG A 225 14.07 -0.71 35.03
C ARG A 225 13.01 0.33 34.67
N VAL A 226 12.12 0.01 33.74
CA VAL A 226 11.00 0.89 33.36
C VAL A 226 10.08 1.15 34.55
N LEU A 227 9.76 0.11 35.32
CA LEU A 227 8.95 0.29 36.53
C LEU A 227 9.64 1.08 37.62
N GLN A 228 10.95 0.90 37.83
CA GLN A 228 11.70 1.73 38.77
C GLN A 228 11.67 3.20 38.34
N LYS A 229 11.77 3.48 37.03
CA LYS A 229 11.65 4.83 36.50
C LYS A 229 10.24 5.40 36.71
N LEU A 230 9.18 4.65 36.36
CA LEU A 230 7.79 5.07 36.58
C LEU A 230 7.50 5.32 38.08
N LYS A 231 8.03 4.51 38.99
CA LYS A 231 7.90 4.73 40.44
C LYS A 231 8.54 6.05 40.86
N ARG A 232 9.73 6.38 40.33
CA ARG A 232 10.40 7.66 40.61
C ARG A 232 9.57 8.82 40.07
N ASP A 233 9.12 8.73 38.82
CA ASP A 233 8.32 9.77 38.17
C ASP A 233 7.01 10.02 38.93
N VAL A 234 6.30 8.96 39.34
CA VAL A 234 5.08 9.06 40.19
C VAL A 234 5.40 9.71 41.53
N SER A 235 6.49 9.32 42.19
CA SER A 235 6.87 9.91 43.48
C SER A 235 7.23 11.41 43.37
N GLU A 236 7.85 11.81 42.25
CA GLU A 236 8.18 13.21 41.97
C GLU A 236 6.92 14.02 41.65
N THR A 237 6.00 13.47 40.85
CA THR A 237 4.73 14.15 40.56
C THR A 237 3.82 14.24 41.78
N GLU A 238 3.84 13.27 42.69
CA GLU A 238 3.17 13.34 43.98
C GLU A 238 3.73 14.46 44.86
N ARG A 239 5.07 14.56 44.97
CA ARG A 239 5.73 15.66 45.69
C ARG A 239 5.39 17.03 45.10
N ASN A 240 5.31 17.12 43.78
CA ASN A 240 4.92 18.35 43.09
C ASN A 240 3.42 18.65 43.23
N ALA A 241 2.56 17.62 43.23
CA ALA A 241 1.11 17.77 43.42
C ALA A 241 0.73 18.17 44.86
N ALA A 242 1.59 17.88 45.84
CA ALA A 242 1.46 18.40 47.20
C ALA A 242 1.67 19.92 47.25
N LYS A 243 2.51 20.48 46.36
CA LYS A 243 2.73 21.92 46.21
C LYS A 243 1.68 22.57 45.31
N ASP A 244 1.26 21.90 44.24
CA ASP A 244 0.31 22.39 43.25
C ASP A 244 -0.84 21.40 43.03
N ARG A 245 -2.04 21.78 43.48
CA ARG A 245 -3.25 20.95 43.37
C ARG A 245 -3.65 20.63 41.93
N THR A 246 -3.24 21.41 40.94
CA THR A 246 -3.61 21.20 39.54
C THR A 246 -2.97 19.94 38.93
N LEU A 247 -1.92 19.39 39.56
CA LEU A 247 -1.19 18.21 39.08
C LEU A 247 -1.81 16.87 39.53
N ARG A 248 -2.78 16.86 40.45
CA ARG A 248 -3.46 15.64 40.92
C ARG A 248 -4.00 14.71 39.81
N PRO A 249 -4.67 15.20 38.74
CA PRO A 249 -5.13 14.32 37.66
C PRO A 249 -3.97 13.65 36.90
N LYS A 250 -2.79 14.27 36.82
CA LYS A 250 -1.60 13.64 36.20
C LYS A 250 -1.09 12.47 37.03
N VAL A 251 -1.06 12.62 38.36
CA VAL A 251 -0.67 11.54 39.29
C VAL A 251 -1.59 10.33 39.13
N LEU A 252 -2.91 10.53 39.10
CA LEU A 252 -3.89 9.45 38.90
C LEU A 252 -3.72 8.71 37.57
N LYS A 253 -3.29 9.41 36.51
CA LYS A 253 -2.99 8.77 35.23
C LYS A 253 -1.72 7.92 35.34
N GLN A 254 -0.66 8.47 35.92
CA GLN A 254 0.62 7.76 36.06
C GLN A 254 0.53 6.56 37.02
N THR A 255 -0.28 6.62 38.08
CA THR A 255 -0.50 5.47 38.97
C THR A 255 -1.23 4.34 38.25
N ARG A 256 -2.24 4.66 37.41
CA ARG A 256 -2.90 3.68 36.55
C ARG A 256 -1.93 3.05 35.55
N ASP A 257 -1.06 3.86 34.94
CA ASP A 257 -0.04 3.37 34.01
C ASP A 257 0.98 2.46 34.72
N LEU A 258 1.33 2.79 35.97
CA LEU A 258 2.21 1.99 36.83
C LEU A 258 1.57 0.65 37.24
N ASP A 259 0.27 0.66 37.58
CA ASP A 259 -0.46 -0.56 37.90
C ASP A 259 -0.64 -1.45 36.66
N ALA A 260 -0.89 -0.85 35.50
CA ALA A 260 -0.96 -1.57 34.22
C ALA A 260 0.40 -2.21 33.84
N THR A 261 1.50 -1.47 33.98
CA THR A 261 2.85 -2.03 33.74
C THR A 261 3.21 -3.11 34.76
N ARG A 262 2.83 -2.93 36.04
CA ARG A 262 3.03 -3.94 37.07
C ARG A 262 2.25 -5.23 36.79
N ALA A 263 1.02 -5.12 36.30
CA ALA A 263 0.22 -6.27 35.89
C ALA A 263 0.83 -7.00 34.68
N SER A 264 1.48 -6.25 33.77
CA SER A 264 2.15 -6.78 32.58
C SER A 264 3.53 -7.39 32.85
N LEU A 265 4.11 -7.23 34.05
CA LEU A 265 5.45 -7.73 34.33
C LEU A 265 5.58 -9.24 34.19
N LEU A 266 6.73 -9.62 33.66
CA LEU A 266 7.27 -10.97 33.76
C LEU A 266 7.59 -11.27 35.22
N SER A 267 6.77 -12.12 35.84
CA SER A 267 7.16 -12.76 37.11
C SER A 267 8.09 -13.93 36.78
N PRO A 268 9.25 -14.06 37.45
CA PRO A 268 10.22 -15.11 37.17
C PRO A 268 9.66 -16.53 37.39
N ASP A 269 8.57 -16.65 38.15
CA ASP A 269 7.94 -17.92 38.50
C ASP A 269 6.92 -18.39 37.45
N LYS A 270 6.54 -17.53 36.49
CA LYS A 270 5.55 -17.88 35.46
C LYS A 270 6.17 -18.78 34.40
N ASN A 271 5.41 -19.77 33.95
CA ASN A 271 5.86 -20.67 32.90
C ASN A 271 5.93 -19.92 31.55
N LEU A 272 6.87 -20.31 30.68
CA LEU A 272 7.06 -19.70 29.36
C LEU A 272 5.78 -19.71 28.50
N LEU A 273 4.95 -20.74 28.66
CA LEU A 273 3.68 -20.85 27.98
C LEU A 273 2.71 -19.75 28.42
N GLU A 274 2.64 -19.48 29.73
CA GLU A 274 1.76 -18.45 30.30
C GLU A 274 2.23 -17.07 29.86
N ILE A 275 3.53 -16.82 29.91
CA ILE A 275 4.14 -15.57 29.44
C ILE A 275 3.82 -15.32 27.96
N ALA A 276 3.90 -16.36 27.13
CA ALA A 276 3.60 -16.26 25.69
C ALA A 276 2.11 -16.01 25.39
N GLN A 277 1.22 -16.38 26.31
CA GLN A 277 -0.23 -16.22 26.18
C GLN A 277 -0.74 -14.84 26.63
N ILE A 278 0.10 -14.02 27.28
CA ILE A 278 -0.28 -12.67 27.70
C ILE A 278 -0.45 -11.79 26.44
N PRO A 279 -1.67 -11.35 26.08
CA PRO A 279 -1.90 -10.60 24.85
C PRO A 279 -1.30 -9.18 24.92
N SER A 280 -1.22 -8.61 26.12
CA SER A 280 -0.86 -7.20 26.33
C SER A 280 0.60 -6.88 26.03
N ALA A 281 1.50 -7.85 26.12
CA ALA A 281 2.94 -7.61 26.03
C ALA A 281 3.57 -8.06 24.71
N GLU A 282 2.89 -8.91 23.93
CA GLU A 282 3.34 -9.43 22.63
C GLU A 282 4.83 -9.89 22.61
N TYR A 283 5.35 -10.45 23.71
CA TYR A 283 6.79 -10.77 23.84
C TYR A 283 7.32 -11.68 22.74
N HIS A 284 6.50 -12.61 22.26
CA HIS A 284 6.88 -13.50 21.16
C HIS A 284 7.09 -12.72 19.85
N ARG A 285 6.24 -11.71 19.59
CA ARG A 285 6.33 -10.85 18.40
C ARG A 285 7.56 -9.97 18.48
N ARG A 286 7.76 -9.30 19.62
CA ARG A 286 8.97 -8.48 19.89
C ARG A 286 10.26 -9.30 19.76
N PHE A 287 10.25 -10.55 20.23
CA PHE A 287 11.39 -11.45 20.05
C PHE A 287 11.64 -11.79 18.59
N ILE A 288 10.60 -12.16 17.83
CA ILE A 288 10.74 -12.47 16.41
C ILE A 288 11.30 -11.26 15.67
N GLU A 289 10.76 -10.07 15.91
CA GLU A 289 11.21 -8.80 15.32
C GLU A 289 12.65 -8.45 15.70
N ALA A 290 13.04 -8.57 16.97
CA ALA A 290 14.41 -8.32 17.40
C ALA A 290 15.39 -9.35 16.83
N TYR A 291 14.98 -10.62 16.78
CA TYR A 291 15.79 -11.70 16.24
C TYR A 291 15.99 -11.54 14.73
N THR A 292 14.94 -11.25 13.97
CA THR A 292 15.07 -10.96 12.53
C THR A 292 15.88 -9.70 12.30
N ALA A 293 15.63 -8.60 13.02
CA ALA A 293 16.42 -7.38 12.92
C ALA A 293 17.92 -7.65 13.16
N SER A 294 18.27 -8.51 14.13
CA SER A 294 19.65 -8.91 14.36
C SER A 294 20.28 -9.65 13.17
N GLN A 295 19.50 -10.51 12.48
CA GLN A 295 19.97 -11.20 11.27
C GLN A 295 20.22 -10.23 10.11
N PHE A 296 19.47 -9.13 10.04
CA PHE A 296 19.66 -8.08 9.02
C PHE A 296 20.76 -7.08 9.40
N SER A 297 21.04 -6.87 10.69
CA SER A 297 22.07 -5.93 11.16
C SER A 297 23.49 -6.47 11.12
N ASP A 298 23.68 -7.78 10.96
CA ASP A 298 24.99 -8.43 10.90
C ASP A 298 25.71 -8.13 9.56
N VAL A 299 26.04 -6.87 9.33
CA VAL A 299 26.81 -6.37 8.16
C VAL A 299 28.24 -6.89 8.14
N SER A 300 28.74 -7.37 9.29
CA SER A 300 30.12 -7.86 9.46
C SER A 300 30.41 -9.12 8.63
N THR A 301 29.38 -9.88 8.23
CA THR A 301 29.55 -11.06 7.38
C THR A 301 29.12 -10.70 5.96
N SER A 302 30.05 -10.17 5.17
CA SER A 302 29.82 -9.75 3.77
C SER A 302 29.14 -10.82 2.91
N ASP A 303 29.34 -12.09 3.24
CA ASP A 303 28.83 -13.23 2.47
C ASP A 303 27.36 -13.57 2.75
N ASN A 304 26.79 -13.06 3.85
CA ASN A 304 25.43 -13.38 4.30
C ASN A 304 24.60 -12.12 4.60
N VAL A 305 24.83 -11.02 3.88
CA VAL A 305 23.91 -9.87 3.96
C VAL A 305 22.57 -10.31 3.40
N VAL A 306 21.65 -10.68 4.29
CA VAL A 306 20.28 -11.01 3.94
C VAL A 306 19.63 -9.69 3.54
N ILE A 307 19.28 -9.53 2.27
CA ILE A 307 18.52 -8.36 1.82
C ILE A 307 17.07 -8.59 2.21
N GLU A 308 16.48 -7.62 2.91
CA GLU A 308 15.07 -7.64 3.21
C GLU A 308 14.27 -7.58 1.90
N GLN A 309 13.43 -8.59 1.68
CA GLN A 309 12.52 -8.58 0.54
C GLN A 309 11.30 -7.72 0.90
N ARG A 310 11.38 -6.42 0.64
CA ARG A 310 10.20 -5.55 0.69
C ARG A 310 9.50 -5.59 -0.66
N PRO A 311 8.24 -6.06 -0.72
CA PRO A 311 7.45 -5.91 -1.93
C PRO A 311 7.25 -4.42 -2.21
N HIS A 312 7.27 -4.05 -3.48
CA HIS A 312 7.00 -2.68 -3.87
C HIS A 312 5.54 -2.33 -3.60
N GLN A 313 5.27 -1.13 -3.07
CA GLN A 313 3.92 -0.64 -2.74
C GLN A 313 2.93 -0.61 -3.89
N VAL A 314 3.39 -0.79 -5.11
CA VAL A 314 2.56 -0.78 -6.33
C VAL A 314 2.86 -1.99 -7.20
N GLY A 315 3.62 -2.96 -6.69
CA GLY A 315 4.08 -4.13 -7.43
C GLY A 315 4.92 -3.80 -8.67
N GLY A 316 5.46 -2.58 -8.76
CA GLY A 316 6.15 -2.07 -9.96
C GLY A 316 5.23 -1.80 -11.15
N LEU A 317 3.91 -1.66 -10.94
CA LEU A 317 2.95 -1.44 -12.02
C LEU A 317 3.06 -0.03 -12.62
N LEU A 318 3.26 0.99 -11.80
CA LEU A 318 3.44 2.37 -12.25
C LEU A 318 4.26 3.16 -11.23
N TYR A 319 5.25 3.92 -11.68
CA TYR A 319 6.12 4.74 -10.81
C TYR A 319 5.76 6.22 -10.86
N SER A 320 4.81 6.61 -11.70
CA SER A 320 4.32 7.98 -11.70
C SER A 320 3.32 8.17 -10.58
N HIS A 321 3.43 9.30 -9.89
CA HIS A 321 2.51 9.70 -8.83
C HIS A 321 1.71 10.93 -9.27
N PRO A 322 0.83 10.83 -10.29
CA PRO A 322 0.01 11.97 -10.64
C PRO A 322 -0.94 12.27 -9.48
N SER A 323 -1.08 13.56 -9.15
CA SER A 323 -2.04 14.01 -8.16
C SER A 323 -3.47 13.75 -8.63
N PHE A 324 -4.43 13.70 -7.71
CA PHE A 324 -5.85 13.58 -8.05
C PHE A 324 -6.29 14.62 -9.08
N LEU A 325 -5.88 15.88 -8.88
CA LEU A 325 -6.13 16.98 -9.80
C LEU A 325 -5.47 16.76 -11.16
N HIS A 326 -4.23 16.24 -11.19
CA HIS A 326 -3.54 15.94 -12.44
C HIS A 326 -4.31 14.90 -13.25
N THR A 327 -4.71 13.78 -12.64
CA THR A 327 -5.50 12.74 -13.31
C THR A 327 -6.86 13.28 -13.76
N GLN A 328 -7.55 14.08 -12.95
CA GLN A 328 -8.85 14.63 -13.34
C GLN A 328 -8.76 15.58 -14.55
N LEU A 329 -7.70 16.39 -14.64
CA LEU A 329 -7.53 17.43 -15.66
C LEU A 329 -6.84 16.93 -16.93
N PHE A 330 -5.78 16.14 -16.78
CA PHE A 330 -4.90 15.77 -17.89
C PHE A 330 -5.11 14.36 -18.40
N ALA A 331 -5.71 13.44 -17.62
CA ALA A 331 -5.98 12.10 -18.11
C ALA A 331 -6.96 12.17 -19.29
N THR A 332 -6.50 11.73 -20.45
CA THR A 332 -7.32 11.71 -21.65
C THR A 332 -8.35 10.59 -21.55
N PRO A 333 -9.64 10.85 -21.84
CA PRO A 333 -10.63 9.79 -21.91
C PRO A 333 -10.23 8.75 -22.96
N GLN A 334 -10.14 7.48 -22.57
CA GLN A 334 -9.78 6.38 -23.47
C GLN A 334 -11.04 5.59 -23.85
N PRO A 335 -11.09 4.93 -25.02
CA PRO A 335 -12.23 4.10 -25.40
C PRO A 335 -12.30 2.84 -24.52
N GLY A 336 -13.49 2.52 -24.05
CA GLY A 336 -13.83 1.29 -23.34
C GLY A 336 -15.18 0.75 -23.78
N ILE A 337 -15.51 -0.48 -23.35
CA ILE A 337 -16.75 -1.17 -23.70
C ILE A 337 -17.50 -1.50 -22.41
N ILE A 338 -18.77 -1.14 -22.30
CA ILE A 338 -19.62 -1.63 -21.21
C ILE A 338 -20.06 -3.05 -21.55
N LEU A 339 -19.66 -4.03 -20.73
CA LEU A 339 -19.90 -5.44 -20.97
C LEU A 339 -21.28 -5.84 -20.49
N GLN A 340 -21.55 -5.80 -19.19
CA GLN A 340 -22.78 -6.35 -18.61
C GLN A 340 -23.26 -5.52 -17.42
N ASN A 341 -24.54 -5.66 -17.07
CA ASN A 341 -25.07 -5.22 -15.79
C ASN A 341 -24.88 -6.33 -14.74
N ALA A 342 -24.61 -5.94 -13.50
CA ALA A 342 -24.56 -6.82 -12.35
C ALA A 342 -25.24 -6.14 -11.16
N GLU A 343 -25.75 -6.93 -10.22
CA GLU A 343 -26.32 -6.42 -8.98
C GLU A 343 -25.31 -6.63 -7.85
N GLN A 344 -24.96 -5.54 -7.16
CA GLN A 344 -24.13 -5.60 -5.97
C GLN A 344 -25.01 -5.35 -4.75
N LYS A 345 -25.01 -6.30 -3.80
CA LYS A 345 -25.67 -6.09 -2.50
C LYS A 345 -24.79 -5.16 -1.66
N THR A 346 -25.26 -3.95 -1.41
CA THR A 346 -24.66 -3.00 -0.47
C THR A 346 -25.45 -3.02 0.84
N THR A 347 -24.90 -2.43 1.89
CA THR A 347 -25.58 -2.29 3.19
C THR A 347 -26.91 -1.53 3.08
N PHE A 348 -27.06 -0.69 2.05
CA PHE A 348 -28.22 0.17 1.83
C PHE A 348 -29.22 -0.40 0.81
N GLY A 349 -28.97 -1.58 0.22
CA GLY A 349 -29.86 -2.21 -0.74
C GLY A 349 -29.13 -2.90 -1.89
N GLN A 350 -29.86 -3.21 -2.96
CA GLN A 350 -29.24 -3.68 -4.21
C GLN A 350 -28.93 -2.48 -5.09
N GLU A 351 -27.65 -2.31 -5.43
CA GLU A 351 -27.20 -1.30 -6.39
C GLU A 351 -26.91 -1.98 -7.73
N THR A 352 -27.47 -1.45 -8.82
CA THR A 352 -27.13 -1.93 -10.16
C THR A 352 -25.80 -1.33 -10.57
N ILE A 353 -24.80 -2.19 -10.75
CA ILE A 353 -23.48 -1.83 -11.25
C ILE A 353 -23.31 -2.33 -12.69
N PHE A 354 -22.37 -1.75 -13.41
CA PHE A 354 -22.00 -2.16 -14.75
C PHE A 354 -20.54 -2.60 -14.73
N VAL A 355 -20.20 -3.64 -15.48
CA VAL A 355 -18.82 -4.09 -15.66
C VAL A 355 -18.33 -3.60 -17.01
N GLY A 356 -17.24 -2.83 -17.03
CA GLY A 356 -16.58 -2.38 -18.24
C GLY A 356 -15.42 -3.29 -18.64
N SER A 357 -14.97 -3.17 -19.89
CA SER A 357 -13.65 -3.58 -20.37
C SER A 357 -12.90 -2.32 -20.78
N PHE A 358 -11.87 -1.96 -20.03
CA PHE A 358 -11.17 -0.69 -20.16
C PHE A 358 -9.69 -0.83 -19.83
N GLY A 359 -8.79 -0.48 -20.77
CA GLY A 359 -7.34 -0.57 -20.54
C GLY A 359 -6.78 -1.97 -20.29
N GLY A 360 -7.55 -3.04 -20.54
CA GLY A 360 -7.20 -4.41 -20.12
C GLY A 360 -7.62 -4.75 -18.69
N LEU A 361 -8.33 -3.85 -18.01
CA LEU A 361 -9.01 -4.07 -16.74
C LEU A 361 -10.50 -4.29 -16.95
N THR A 362 -11.15 -4.80 -15.90
CA THR A 362 -12.60 -4.94 -15.81
C THR A 362 -13.16 -4.02 -14.70
N PRO A 363 -13.21 -2.69 -14.92
CA PRO A 363 -13.67 -1.78 -13.88
C PRO A 363 -15.17 -1.91 -13.62
N VAL A 364 -15.55 -1.59 -12.39
CA VAL A 364 -16.95 -1.39 -11.99
C VAL A 364 -17.36 0.04 -12.35
N ILE A 365 -18.55 0.21 -12.91
CA ILE A 365 -19.13 1.50 -13.31
C ILE A 365 -20.48 1.61 -12.62
N ARG A 366 -20.72 2.68 -11.85
CA ARG A 366 -22.02 2.87 -11.20
C ARG A 366 -23.11 3.22 -12.20
N GLN A 367 -24.36 3.05 -11.82
CA GLN A 367 -25.51 3.39 -12.68
C GLN A 367 -25.51 4.86 -13.09
N GLU A 368 -25.13 5.77 -12.18
CA GLU A 368 -25.01 7.21 -12.43
C GLU A 368 -23.86 7.57 -13.38
N ASP A 369 -22.82 6.74 -13.41
CA ASP A 369 -21.57 6.98 -14.12
C ASP A 369 -21.56 6.43 -15.55
N ARG A 370 -22.55 5.61 -15.93
CA ARG A 370 -22.60 4.96 -17.25
C ARG A 370 -23.02 5.90 -18.38
N GLY A 371 -23.68 7.02 -18.06
CA GLY A 371 -24.35 7.89 -19.04
C GLY A 371 -25.47 7.17 -19.80
N ASP A 372 -25.63 7.46 -21.09
CA ASP A 372 -26.69 6.87 -21.95
C ASP A 372 -26.27 5.55 -22.61
N LYS A 373 -25.25 4.89 -22.07
CA LYS A 373 -24.64 3.72 -22.67
C LYS A 373 -25.34 2.44 -22.22
N ILE A 374 -25.53 1.53 -23.18
CA ILE A 374 -26.22 0.25 -22.99
C ILE A 374 -25.16 -0.85 -22.90
N PRO A 375 -25.27 -1.82 -21.97
CA PRO A 375 -24.35 -2.94 -21.90
C PRO A 375 -24.38 -3.80 -23.17
N LEU A 376 -23.25 -4.38 -23.54
CA LEU A 376 -23.11 -5.26 -24.69
C LEU A 376 -23.83 -6.61 -24.50
N LEU A 377 -23.75 -7.13 -23.27
CA LEU A 377 -24.31 -8.39 -22.84
C LEU A 377 -25.61 -8.12 -22.09
N ASN A 378 -26.66 -8.82 -22.50
CA ASN A 378 -27.93 -8.84 -21.82
C ASN A 378 -28.20 -10.26 -21.34
N HIS A 379 -28.06 -10.50 -20.02
CA HIS A 379 -28.25 -11.82 -19.42
C HIS A 379 -29.68 -12.37 -19.60
N ASN A 380 -30.66 -11.49 -19.85
CA ASN A 380 -32.05 -11.88 -20.06
C ASN A 380 -32.35 -12.26 -21.53
N SER A 381 -31.45 -11.94 -22.46
CA SER A 381 -31.61 -12.26 -23.87
C SER A 381 -31.00 -13.64 -24.17
N PRO A 382 -31.70 -14.52 -24.91
CA PRO A 382 -31.17 -15.84 -25.26
C PRO A 382 -29.93 -15.76 -26.16
N GLN A 383 -29.72 -14.64 -26.86
CA GLN A 383 -28.57 -14.43 -27.73
C GLN A 383 -27.31 -14.02 -26.95
N GLY A 384 -27.45 -13.54 -25.71
CA GLY A 384 -26.38 -13.02 -24.87
C GLY A 384 -25.79 -11.69 -25.38
N ILE A 385 -25.17 -11.69 -26.57
CA ILE A 385 -24.55 -10.52 -27.20
C ILE A 385 -25.51 -9.91 -28.24
N GLU A 386 -25.99 -8.70 -27.96
CA GLU A 386 -26.80 -7.93 -28.91
C GLU A 386 -25.88 -7.13 -29.85
N ARG A 387 -25.66 -7.64 -31.08
CA ARG A 387 -24.70 -7.03 -32.04
C ARG A 387 -25.01 -5.58 -32.38
N GLU A 388 -26.29 -5.20 -32.35
CA GLU A 388 -26.75 -3.83 -32.58
C GLU A 388 -26.24 -2.85 -31.50
N ASN A 389 -25.99 -3.36 -30.29
CA ASN A 389 -25.52 -2.56 -29.16
C ASN A 389 -24.01 -2.38 -29.15
N ILE A 390 -23.22 -3.04 -30.01
CA ILE A 390 -21.75 -2.91 -30.01
C ILE A 390 -21.31 -1.44 -30.11
N ARG A 391 -21.92 -0.66 -31.01
CA ARG A 391 -21.58 0.77 -31.15
C ARG A 391 -22.10 1.61 -29.99
N ARG A 392 -23.17 1.18 -29.33
CA ARG A 392 -23.81 1.88 -28.20
C ARG A 392 -23.13 1.57 -26.88
N SER A 393 -22.47 0.42 -26.74
CA SER A 393 -21.72 0.01 -25.56
C SER A 393 -20.31 0.60 -25.50
N VAL A 394 -19.77 1.02 -26.65
CA VAL A 394 -18.49 1.74 -26.72
C VAL A 394 -18.66 3.16 -26.17
N ALA A 395 -17.82 3.49 -25.19
CA ALA A 395 -17.84 4.78 -24.51
C ALA A 395 -16.42 5.27 -24.26
N LYS A 396 -16.25 6.59 -24.18
CA LYS A 396 -15.00 7.17 -23.68
C LYS A 396 -15.07 7.14 -22.16
N MET A 397 -14.14 6.45 -21.52
CA MET A 397 -14.10 6.23 -20.08
C MET A 397 -12.85 6.87 -19.47
N ARG A 398 -12.94 7.17 -18.18
CA ARG A 398 -11.81 7.52 -17.32
C ARG A 398 -11.88 6.65 -16.06
N MET A 399 -10.74 6.33 -15.48
CA MET A 399 -10.72 5.74 -14.15
C MET A 399 -11.16 6.77 -13.12
N VAL A 400 -11.92 6.32 -12.11
CA VAL A 400 -12.14 7.13 -10.92
C VAL A 400 -10.80 7.25 -10.20
N PRO A 401 -10.27 8.46 -9.97
CA PRO A 401 -8.95 8.59 -9.38
C PRO A 401 -8.95 7.97 -7.97
N GLY A 402 -7.96 7.14 -7.69
CA GLY A 402 -7.84 6.40 -6.44
C GLY A 402 -8.78 5.23 -6.21
N SER A 403 -9.50 4.80 -7.25
CA SER A 403 -10.34 3.59 -7.17
C SER A 403 -9.61 2.30 -7.52
N VAL A 404 -8.39 2.39 -8.05
CA VAL A 404 -7.61 1.22 -8.46
C VAL A 404 -6.93 0.64 -7.22
N VAL A 405 -7.27 -0.59 -6.88
CA VAL A 405 -6.77 -1.34 -5.74
C VAL A 405 -6.17 -2.64 -6.26
N ILE A 406 -4.93 -2.94 -5.89
CA ILE A 406 -4.31 -4.24 -6.20
C ILE A 406 -4.57 -5.13 -4.99
N GLU A 407 -5.48 -6.09 -5.16
CA GLU A 407 -5.85 -7.06 -4.13
C GLU A 407 -4.78 -8.15 -4.00
N GLU A 408 -4.32 -8.67 -5.15
CA GLU A 408 -3.28 -9.69 -5.21
C GLU A 408 -2.18 -9.23 -6.18
N PRO A 409 -0.93 -9.01 -5.72
CA PRO A 409 0.15 -8.59 -6.60
C PRO A 409 0.58 -9.73 -7.56
N PRO A 410 1.25 -9.41 -8.69
CA PRO A 410 1.82 -10.44 -9.55
C PRO A 410 2.87 -11.28 -8.82
N LEU A 411 2.82 -12.60 -9.01
CA LEU A 411 3.87 -13.50 -8.55
C LEU A 411 5.05 -13.47 -9.53
N SER A 412 5.84 -12.40 -9.44
CA SER A 412 7.00 -12.18 -10.30
C SER A 412 8.22 -13.01 -9.86
N VAL A 413 8.39 -13.22 -8.54
CA VAL A 413 9.52 -13.93 -7.95
C VAL A 413 9.02 -15.22 -7.31
N ALA A 414 8.98 -16.30 -8.07
CA ALA A 414 8.58 -17.62 -7.59
C ALA A 414 9.15 -18.71 -8.51
N ARG A 415 9.26 -19.94 -7.99
CA ARG A 415 9.60 -21.10 -8.82
C ARG A 415 8.59 -21.29 -9.96
N ASN A 416 7.33 -20.95 -9.69
CA ASN A 416 6.22 -21.00 -10.64
C ASN A 416 5.65 -19.59 -10.83
N SER A 417 6.42 -18.71 -11.45
CA SER A 417 6.03 -17.32 -11.66
C SER A 417 4.91 -17.21 -12.71
N SER A 418 3.73 -16.79 -12.27
CA SER A 418 2.51 -16.70 -13.08
C SER A 418 2.41 -15.41 -13.89
N GLY A 419 3.23 -14.40 -13.58
CA GLY A 419 3.15 -13.07 -14.20
C GLY A 419 1.86 -12.37 -13.80
N LEU A 420 1.17 -11.73 -14.76
CA LEU A 420 -0.09 -11.02 -14.50
C LEU A 420 -1.31 -11.94 -14.30
N LYS A 421 -1.19 -13.25 -14.56
CA LYS A 421 -2.35 -14.17 -14.51
C LYS A 421 -2.96 -14.32 -13.11
N THR A 422 -2.17 -14.14 -12.07
CA THR A 422 -2.64 -14.22 -10.68
C THR A 422 -2.89 -12.84 -10.09
N THR A 423 -2.63 -11.77 -10.83
CA THR A 423 -2.83 -10.42 -10.32
C THR A 423 -4.33 -10.12 -10.26
N ARG A 424 -4.80 -9.66 -9.12
CA ARG A 424 -6.18 -9.18 -8.95
C ARG A 424 -6.15 -7.68 -8.72
N ILE A 425 -6.85 -6.97 -9.61
CA ILE A 425 -6.95 -5.52 -9.58
C ILE A 425 -8.44 -5.18 -9.62
N SER A 426 -8.94 -4.61 -8.53
CA SER A 426 -10.25 -3.97 -8.52
C SER A 426 -10.11 -2.51 -8.89
N SER A 427 -11.09 -2.00 -9.62
CA SER A 427 -11.03 -0.63 -10.11
C SER A 427 -12.41 -0.10 -10.48
N SER A 428 -12.56 1.23 -10.48
CA SER A 428 -13.80 1.90 -10.88
C SER A 428 -13.57 2.86 -12.04
N ALA A 429 -14.56 2.97 -12.94
CA ALA A 429 -14.49 3.85 -14.09
C ALA A 429 -15.78 4.64 -14.28
N VAL A 430 -15.65 5.81 -14.92
CA VAL A 430 -16.76 6.72 -15.24
C VAL A 430 -16.78 6.96 -16.75
N VAL A 431 -17.96 6.93 -17.34
CA VAL A 431 -18.16 7.33 -18.74
C VAL A 431 -18.14 8.84 -18.83
N VAL A 432 -17.28 9.37 -19.69
CA VAL A 432 -17.20 10.81 -19.96
C VAL A 432 -18.48 11.27 -20.64
N GLY A 433 -19.08 12.32 -20.09
CA GLY A 433 -20.38 12.82 -20.51
C GLY A 433 -21.55 12.27 -19.68
N SER A 434 -21.30 11.38 -18.71
CA SER A 434 -22.30 11.04 -17.70
C SER A 434 -22.67 12.26 -16.86
N GLN A 435 -23.91 12.30 -16.38
CA GLN A 435 -24.41 13.40 -15.54
C GLN A 435 -23.56 13.60 -14.27
N ALA A 436 -22.94 12.53 -13.76
CA ALA A 436 -22.05 12.59 -12.61
C ALA A 436 -20.85 13.53 -12.82
N MET A 437 -20.23 13.55 -14.01
CA MET A 437 -19.13 14.48 -14.29
C MET A 437 -19.57 15.95 -14.34
N PHE A 438 -20.82 16.20 -14.72
CA PHE A 438 -21.42 17.53 -14.77
C PHE A 438 -22.12 17.94 -13.47
N SER A 439 -22.29 17.02 -12.52
CA SER A 439 -22.80 17.33 -11.17
C SER A 439 -21.76 18.02 -10.28
N ASN A 440 -20.54 18.24 -10.77
CA ASN A 440 -19.65 19.20 -10.17
C ASN A 440 -20.42 20.52 -10.08
N SER A 441 -20.54 21.07 -8.88
CA SER A 441 -21.22 22.35 -8.62
C SER A 441 -20.69 23.48 -9.50
N ASN A 442 -19.52 23.29 -10.10
CA ASN A 442 -18.87 24.19 -11.01
C ASN A 442 -18.66 23.54 -12.40
N PRO A 443 -19.37 23.99 -13.45
CA PRO A 443 -19.20 23.50 -14.81
C PRO A 443 -17.96 24.08 -15.51
N TYR A 444 -17.31 25.09 -14.93
CA TYR A 444 -16.17 25.76 -15.55
C TYR A 444 -14.87 24.98 -15.37
N ARG A 445 -13.90 25.24 -16.24
CA ARG A 445 -12.59 24.61 -16.18
C ARG A 445 -11.84 25.10 -14.95
N ILE A 446 -11.28 24.18 -14.15
CA ILE A 446 -10.44 24.53 -13.00
C ILE A 446 -9.35 25.52 -13.42
N GLY A 447 -9.24 26.63 -12.69
CA GLY A 447 -8.29 27.72 -12.95
C GLY A 447 -8.81 28.79 -13.91
N SER A 448 -10.00 28.64 -14.49
CA SER A 448 -10.66 29.74 -15.21
C SER A 448 -11.21 30.78 -14.23
N MET A 449 -11.34 32.04 -14.66
CA MET A 449 -11.88 33.11 -13.82
C MET A 449 -13.31 32.80 -13.39
N GLU A 450 -14.09 32.19 -14.27
CA GLU A 450 -15.46 31.73 -14.02
C GLU A 450 -15.50 30.63 -12.97
N TYR A 451 -14.51 29.72 -12.97
CA TYR A 451 -14.41 28.69 -11.94
C TYR A 451 -14.19 29.31 -10.56
N VAL A 452 -13.31 30.33 -10.46
CA VAL A 452 -13.04 31.04 -9.20
C VAL A 452 -14.23 31.91 -8.77
N ALA A 453 -14.92 32.52 -9.73
CA ALA A 453 -16.04 33.41 -9.48
C ALA A 453 -17.33 32.68 -9.05
N LEU A 454 -17.48 31.39 -9.38
CA LEU A 454 -18.67 30.64 -9.04
C LEU A 454 -18.63 30.24 -7.56
N GLU A 455 -19.44 30.94 -6.76
CA GLU A 455 -19.65 30.56 -5.36
C GLU A 455 -20.16 29.10 -5.29
N PRO A 456 -19.64 28.28 -4.36
CA PRO A 456 -20.12 26.92 -4.20
C PRO A 456 -21.63 26.96 -3.94
N LEU A 457 -22.40 26.28 -4.79
CA LEU A 457 -23.85 26.15 -4.62
C LEU A 457 -24.12 25.55 -3.24
N LYS A 458 -24.63 26.37 -2.32
CA LYS A 458 -25.09 25.90 -1.02
C LYS A 458 -26.17 24.85 -1.27
N LYS A 459 -25.88 23.58 -0.96
CA LYS A 459 -26.88 22.51 -1.10
C LYS A 459 -28.09 22.90 -0.27
N LYS A 460 -29.28 22.77 -0.86
CA LYS A 460 -30.57 23.07 -0.24
C LYS A 460 -30.82 22.03 0.88
N GLY A 461 -30.16 22.21 2.01
CA GLY A 461 -30.03 21.22 3.09
C GLY A 461 -28.90 21.57 4.06
N ASP A 462 -27.86 22.27 3.60
CA ASP A 462 -26.87 22.93 4.46
C ASP A 462 -27.46 24.24 5.01
N VAL A 463 -28.59 24.12 5.71
CA VAL A 463 -28.97 25.13 6.70
C VAL A 463 -27.96 24.93 7.82
N SER A 464 -26.85 25.66 7.74
CA SER A 464 -25.90 25.78 8.83
C SER A 464 -26.70 25.99 10.11
N ALA A 465 -26.61 25.01 11.02
CA ALA A 465 -27.05 25.19 12.39
C ALA A 465 -26.38 26.48 12.87
N GLY A 466 -27.18 27.53 13.00
CA GLY A 466 -26.70 28.90 13.17
C GLY A 466 -25.88 28.99 14.45
N VAL A 467 -24.55 28.92 14.31
CA VAL A 467 -23.64 29.51 15.27
C VAL A 467 -23.86 31.02 15.16
N LYS A 468 -24.76 31.54 16.00
CA LYS A 468 -24.96 32.97 16.19
C LYS A 468 -23.67 33.58 16.73
N SER A 469 -22.74 33.95 15.85
CA SER A 469 -21.64 34.84 16.23
C SER A 469 -22.23 36.24 16.41
N ASN A 470 -22.44 36.62 17.67
CA ASN A 470 -22.77 37.99 18.11
C ASN A 470 -21.62 38.94 17.78
N LEU A 471 -21.56 39.44 16.54
CA LEU A 471 -20.67 40.54 16.17
C LEU A 471 -21.44 41.53 15.29
N ASP A 472 -22.48 42.11 15.90
CA ASP A 472 -23.05 43.38 15.48
C ASP A 472 -22.21 44.53 16.06
N LYS A 473 -21.29 45.07 15.25
CA LYS A 473 -20.92 46.49 15.31
C LYS A 473 -20.76 47.02 13.88
N LYS A 474 -21.72 47.86 13.49
CA LYS A 474 -21.65 48.75 12.31
C LYS A 474 -20.43 49.69 12.42
N PRO A 475 -20.00 50.29 11.31
CA PRO A 475 -20.49 51.65 11.08
C PRO A 475 -20.92 51.95 9.64
N LEU A 476 -21.64 53.06 9.56
CA LEU A 476 -22.14 53.77 8.39
C LEU A 476 -21.04 54.01 7.34
N HIS A 477 -21.40 53.96 6.04
CA HIS A 477 -21.55 55.14 5.18
C HIS A 477 -21.56 54.75 3.68
N SER A 478 -22.65 55.08 2.99
CA SER A 478 -22.70 55.72 1.66
C SER A 478 -23.96 55.29 0.90
N GLN A 479 -24.70 56.32 0.51
CA GLN A 479 -25.93 56.28 -0.26
C GLN A 479 -25.63 56.27 -1.77
N VAL A 480 -26.72 56.13 -2.54
CA VAL A 480 -26.90 56.50 -3.96
C VAL A 480 -26.44 55.36 -4.91
N ILE A 481 -27.32 54.68 -5.67
CA ILE A 481 -28.20 55.18 -6.75
C ILE A 481 -29.53 54.41 -6.78
N LYS A 482 -30.62 55.13 -7.08
CA LYS A 482 -31.99 54.65 -7.32
C LYS A 482 -32.21 54.23 -8.79
N LYS A 483 -33.30 53.45 -8.98
CA LYS A 483 -34.09 53.20 -10.22
C LYS A 483 -33.58 52.01 -11.07
N ASN A 484 -34.38 51.07 -11.56
CA ASN A 484 -35.78 51.11 -12.00
C ASN A 484 -36.53 49.79 -11.76
N THR A 485 -37.85 49.94 -11.66
CA THR A 485 -38.91 48.97 -11.43
C THR A 485 -39.45 48.32 -12.71
N ALA A 486 -40.21 47.24 -12.51
CA ALA A 486 -41.23 46.63 -13.37
C ALA A 486 -40.68 45.55 -14.35
N THR A 487 -41.28 44.36 -14.50
CA THR A 487 -42.72 44.03 -14.49
C THR A 487 -42.96 42.57 -14.10
N TRP A 488 -44.20 42.38 -13.64
CA TRP A 488 -44.87 41.18 -13.17
C TRP A 488 -45.54 40.48 -14.36
N GLY A 489 -45.45 39.14 -14.43
CA GLY A 489 -46.15 38.33 -15.44
C GLY A 489 -46.41 36.92 -14.94
N LYS A 490 -47.64 36.68 -14.52
CA LYS A 490 -48.23 35.38 -14.13
C LYS A 490 -48.26 34.40 -15.31
N ASN A 491 -48.23 33.09 -15.03
CA ASN A 491 -49.14 32.06 -15.56
C ASN A 491 -48.85 30.72 -14.83
N VAL A 492 -49.74 30.27 -13.93
CA VAL A 492 -50.92 29.41 -14.13
C VAL A 492 -50.56 27.91 -14.12
N ALA A 493 -51.23 27.23 -13.19
CA ALA A 493 -51.20 25.82 -12.89
C ALA A 493 -52.05 24.98 -13.85
N ALA A 494 -51.73 23.68 -13.97
CA ALA A 494 -52.67 22.54 -14.06
C ALA A 494 -51.85 21.23 -14.18
N SER A 495 -52.01 20.28 -13.24
CA SER A 495 -52.79 19.02 -13.39
C SER A 495 -52.00 17.92 -14.12
N SER A 496 -51.65 16.78 -13.52
CA SER A 496 -52.53 15.64 -13.18
C SER A 496 -51.68 14.61 -12.40
N LYS A 497 -51.98 14.20 -11.16
CA LYS A 497 -52.85 13.08 -10.72
C LYS A 497 -53.19 11.98 -11.75
N VAL A 498 -52.54 10.81 -11.63
CA VAL A 498 -53.08 9.44 -11.79
C VAL A 498 -52.15 8.50 -10.98
N GLY A 499 -52.58 7.88 -9.88
CA GLY A 499 -53.03 6.47 -9.79
C GLY A 499 -51.84 5.52 -9.57
N GLY A 500 -51.66 4.71 -8.53
CA GLY A 500 -52.60 4.13 -7.57
C GLY A 500 -52.77 2.63 -7.86
N THR A 501 -51.82 1.78 -7.45
CA THR A 501 -52.04 0.32 -7.34
C THR A 501 -51.16 -0.30 -6.26
N GLN A 502 -51.83 -0.84 -5.24
CA GLN A 502 -51.31 -1.76 -4.23
C GLN A 502 -51.34 -3.20 -4.77
N ALA A 503 -50.31 -4.00 -4.46
CA ALA A 503 -50.30 -5.45 -4.21
C ALA A 503 -48.82 -5.88 -4.18
N GLY A 504 -48.32 -6.78 -3.35
CA GLY A 504 -48.86 -7.61 -2.29
C GLY A 504 -47.66 -8.28 -1.61
N LEU A 505 -47.75 -8.45 -0.29
CA LEU A 505 -46.77 -9.15 0.53
C LEU A 505 -46.80 -10.65 0.23
N THR A 506 -45.65 -11.26 -0.08
CA THR A 506 -45.42 -12.69 0.16
C THR A 506 -44.04 -12.92 0.76
N ASN A 507 -44.04 -13.45 1.98
CA ASN A 507 -42.89 -13.95 2.72
C ASN A 507 -42.25 -15.15 1.99
N GLY A 508 -40.94 -15.09 1.76
CA GLY A 508 -40.14 -16.19 1.22
C GLY A 508 -38.82 -16.32 1.96
N LYS A 509 -38.61 -17.49 2.57
CA LYS A 509 -37.55 -17.81 3.53
C LYS A 509 -36.14 -17.81 2.92
N ASN A 510 -35.21 -17.28 3.73
CA ASN A 510 -33.76 -17.43 3.74
C ASN A 510 -33.19 -18.71 3.09
N LEU A 511 -32.30 -18.53 2.12
CA LEU A 511 -31.17 -19.41 1.83
C LEU A 511 -29.94 -18.55 1.53
N LEU A 512 -28.93 -18.62 2.40
CA LEU A 512 -27.60 -18.05 2.20
C LEU A 512 -26.89 -18.84 1.10
N SER A 513 -26.68 -18.25 -0.07
CA SER A 513 -25.78 -18.80 -1.09
C SER A 513 -24.63 -17.82 -1.34
N THR A 514 -23.44 -18.21 -0.87
CA THR A 514 -22.16 -17.59 -1.21
C THR A 514 -21.90 -17.76 -2.71
N LEU A 515 -21.87 -16.66 -3.46
CA LEU A 515 -21.63 -16.68 -4.90
C LEU A 515 -20.12 -16.78 -5.17
N ARG A 516 -19.59 -18.01 -5.17
CA ARG A 516 -18.31 -18.34 -5.79
C ARG A 516 -18.52 -18.39 -7.30
N ILE A 517 -17.88 -17.49 -8.03
CA ILE A 517 -17.75 -17.60 -9.49
C ILE A 517 -16.81 -18.78 -9.76
N LEU A 518 -17.40 -19.96 -9.98
CA LEU A 518 -16.68 -21.14 -10.47
C LEU A 518 -16.33 -20.91 -11.94
N VAL A 519 -15.06 -20.62 -12.20
CA VAL A 519 -14.47 -20.84 -13.53
C VAL A 519 -14.48 -22.35 -13.75
N ALA A 520 -15.35 -22.82 -14.64
CA ALA A 520 -15.40 -24.23 -15.02
C ALA A 520 -14.06 -24.62 -15.68
N ASN A 521 -13.32 -25.54 -15.05
CA ASN A 521 -12.18 -26.19 -15.69
C ASN A 521 -12.70 -27.04 -16.86
N PRO A 522 -12.09 -26.98 -18.06
CA PRO A 522 -12.42 -27.90 -19.13
C PRO A 522 -12.04 -29.34 -18.74
N PRO A 523 -12.80 -30.36 -19.20
CA PRO A 523 -12.50 -31.75 -18.89
C PRO A 523 -11.11 -32.15 -19.45
N PRO A 524 -10.39 -33.05 -18.76
CA PRO A 524 -9.10 -33.54 -19.25
C PRO A 524 -9.32 -34.29 -20.57
N GLY A 525 -8.72 -33.75 -21.63
CA GLY A 525 -8.70 -34.39 -22.94
C GLY A 525 -8.00 -35.75 -22.86
N THR A 526 -8.71 -36.78 -23.32
CA THR A 526 -8.16 -38.10 -23.60
C THR A 526 -7.04 -37.98 -24.64
N HIS A 527 -5.82 -38.35 -24.24
CA HIS A 527 -4.70 -38.54 -25.15
C HIS A 527 -5.03 -39.71 -26.10
N GLY A 528 -5.37 -39.36 -27.34
CA GLY A 528 -5.34 -40.30 -28.46
C GLY A 528 -3.90 -40.57 -28.85
N VAL A 529 -3.50 -41.83 -28.79
CA VAL A 529 -2.28 -42.36 -29.40
C VAL A 529 -2.47 -42.35 -30.91
N HIS A 530 -1.59 -41.63 -31.62
CA HIS A 530 -1.27 -41.89 -33.02
C HIS A 530 0.22 -41.64 -33.25
#